data_AF-A0A9D1QI44-F1
#
_entry.id   AF-A0A9D1QI44-F1
#
_cell.length_a   1.000
_cell.length_b   1.000
_cell.length_c   1.000
_cell.angle_alpha   90.00
_cell.angle_beta   90.00
_cell.angle_gamma   90.00
#
_symmetry.space_group_name_H-M   'P 1'
#
loop_
_entity.id
_entity.type
_entity.pdbx_description
1 polymer ?
#
loop_
_entity_poly.entity_id
_entity_poly.type
_entity_poly.pdbx_seq_one_letter_code
_entity_poly.pdbx_strand_id
1 'polypeptide(L)'
;MRRVILILLILMQLMFFINYIINDGIIFFNIYVWSVLGLISLITGWRAVKTGPNLYESRIVHAGLSLTLFILSIASLLFILLIVFTKPYFLHI
;
A
#
# COMPACT_ATOMS: atom_id res chain seq x y z
N MET A 1 7.38 -17.63 -4.58
CA MET A 1 7.29 -16.31 -5.26
C MET A 1 6.20 -15.39 -4.68
N ARG A 2 4.97 -15.87 -4.42
CA ARG A 2 3.87 -15.03 -3.88
C ARG A 2 4.19 -14.31 -2.56
N ARG A 3 4.83 -14.99 -1.61
CA ARG A 3 5.28 -14.40 -0.34
C ARG A 3 6.23 -13.21 -0.52
N VAL A 4 7.15 -13.31 -1.46
CA VAL A 4 8.12 -12.25 -1.77
C VAL A 4 7.39 -11.01 -2.29
N ILE A 5 6.42 -11.20 -3.18
CA ILE A 5 5.59 -10.11 -3.70
C ILE A 5 4.79 -9.44 -2.58
N LEU A 6 4.19 -10.20 -1.66
CA LEU A 6 3.47 -9.64 -0.50
C LEU A 6 4.39 -8.80 0.38
N ILE A 7 5.59 -9.30 0.71
CA ILE A 7 6.57 -8.57 1.52
C ILE A 7 7.03 -7.29 0.80
N LEU A 8 7.36 -7.38 -0.48
CA LEU A 8 7.75 -6.23 -1.28
C LEU A 8 6.66 -5.16 -1.30
N LEU A 9 5.40 -5.56 -1.51
CA LEU A 9 4.29 -4.61 -1.51
C LEU A 9 4.06 -3.98 -0.12
N ILE A 10 4.25 -4.73 0.97
CA ILE A 10 4.20 -4.17 2.33
C ILE A 10 5.33 -3.14 2.52
N LEU A 11 6.56 -3.47 2.11
CA LEU A 11 7.69 -2.53 2.18
C LEU A 11 7.43 -1.27 1.35
N MET A 12 6.84 -1.41 0.17
CA MET A 12 6.46 -0.26 -0.67
C MET A 12 5.42 0.62 0.03
N GLN A 13 4.41 0.04 0.69
CA GLN A 13 3.44 0.82 1.47
C GLN A 13 4.07 1.51 2.68
N LEU A 14 5.07 0.90 3.34
CA LEU A 14 5.84 1.57 4.40
C LEU A 14 6.69 2.73 3.87
N MET A 15 7.31 2.56 2.70
CA MET A 15 8.08 3.63 2.05
C MET A 15 7.22 4.85 1.73
N PHE A 16 5.92 4.68 1.43
CA PHE A 16 5.00 5.80 1.27
C PHE A 16 4.92 6.65 2.55
N PHE A 17 4.68 6.03 3.71
CA PHE A 17 4.59 6.75 4.98
C PHE A 17 5.91 7.42 5.39
N ILE A 18 7.04 6.75 5.14
CA ILE A 18 8.37 7.31 5.41
C ILE A 18 8.60 8.55 4.53
N ASN A 19 8.30 8.45 3.24
CA ASN A 19 8.42 9.60 2.33
C ASN A 19 7.50 10.74 2.76
N TYR A 20 6.33 10.46 3.33
CA TYR A 20 5.40 11.50 3.77
C TYR A 20 5.98 12.32 4.93
N ILE A 21 6.59 11.63 5.89
CA ILE A 21 7.20 12.26 7.06
C ILE A 21 8.45 13.06 6.68
N ILE A 22 9.27 12.53 5.76
CA ILE A 22 10.56 13.14 5.41
C ILE A 22 10.40 14.25 4.36
N ASN A 23 9.51 14.07 3.39
CA ASN A 23 9.50 14.87 2.17
C ASN A 23 8.07 15.11 1.63
N ASP A 24 7.32 15.87 2.41
CA ASP A 24 5.91 16.24 2.16
C ASP A 24 5.70 16.84 0.75
N GLY A 25 6.68 17.60 0.22
CA GLY A 25 6.62 18.19 -1.11
C GLY A 25 6.79 17.20 -2.27
N ILE A 26 7.71 16.24 -2.16
CA ILE A 26 7.99 15.25 -3.24
C ILE A 26 6.84 14.25 -3.39
N ILE A 27 6.12 13.98 -2.30
CA ILE A 27 4.96 13.09 -2.34
C ILE A 27 3.82 13.66 -3.17
N PHE A 28 3.67 14.98 -3.20
CA PHE A 28 2.62 15.63 -3.99
C PHE A 28 2.81 15.36 -5.48
N PHE A 29 4.05 15.54 -5.99
CA PHE A 29 4.39 15.24 -7.37
C PHE A 29 4.26 13.75 -7.73
N ASN A 30 4.50 12.88 -6.75
CA ASN A 30 4.46 11.43 -6.95
C ASN A 30 3.13 10.79 -6.49
N ILE A 31 2.11 11.56 -6.15
CA ILE A 31 0.88 11.04 -5.53
C ILE A 31 0.13 10.07 -6.46
N TYR A 32 0.24 10.26 -7.78
CA TYR A 32 -0.30 9.37 -8.80
C TYR A 32 0.38 8.00 -8.79
N VAL A 33 1.70 7.95 -8.60
CA VAL A 33 2.45 6.68 -8.52
C VAL A 33 2.05 5.94 -7.25
N TRP A 34 1.96 6.66 -6.13
CA TRP A 34 1.56 6.09 -4.85
C TRP A 34 0.11 5.60 -4.84
N SER A 35 -0.81 6.28 -5.53
CA SER A 35 -2.21 5.85 -5.62
C SER A 35 -2.37 4.59 -6.46
N VAL A 36 -1.67 4.49 -7.61
CA VAL A 36 -1.65 3.28 -8.44
C VAL A 36 -1.05 2.11 -7.67
N LEU A 37 0.06 2.32 -6.96
CA LEU A 37 0.67 1.28 -6.11
C LEU A 37 -0.27 0.87 -4.98
N GLY A 38 -0.97 1.81 -4.34
CA GLY A 38 -2.04 1.56 -3.36
C GLY A 38 -3.12 0.63 -3.90
N LEU A 39 -3.65 0.91 -5.09
CA LEU A 39 -4.67 0.08 -5.75
C LEU A 39 -4.15 -1.32 -6.10
N ILE A 40 -2.93 -1.43 -6.62
CA ILE A 40 -2.31 -2.73 -6.93
C ILE A 40 -2.13 -3.54 -5.63
N SER A 41 -1.63 -2.92 -4.56
CA SER A 41 -1.51 -3.54 -3.24
C SER A 41 -2.85 -4.00 -2.69
N LEU A 42 -3.92 -3.23 -2.89
CA LEU A 42 -5.26 -3.59 -2.43
C LEU A 42 -5.84 -4.78 -3.19
N ILE A 43 -5.74 -4.78 -4.53
CA ILE A 43 -6.21 -5.90 -5.36
C ILE A 43 -5.41 -7.17 -5.07
N THR A 44 -4.09 -7.05 -4.91
CA THR A 44 -3.22 -8.19 -4.60
C THR A 44 -3.44 -8.70 -3.18
N GLY A 45 -3.62 -7.83 -2.19
CA GLY A 45 -4.01 -8.18 -0.82
C GLY A 45 -5.35 -8.90 -0.78
N TRP A 46 -6.37 -8.36 -1.45
CA TRP A 46 -7.70 -8.97 -1.55
C TRP A 46 -7.66 -10.36 -2.21
N ARG A 47 -6.94 -10.49 -3.33
CA ARG A 47 -6.74 -11.79 -3.99
C ARG A 47 -5.96 -12.76 -3.10
N ALA A 48 -4.95 -12.29 -2.37
CA ALA A 48 -4.17 -13.11 -1.46
C ALA A 48 -5.00 -13.64 -0.28
N VAL A 49 -5.93 -12.84 0.25
CA VAL A 49 -6.87 -13.29 1.30
C VAL A 49 -7.81 -14.38 0.77
N LYS A 50 -8.29 -14.26 -0.47
CA LYS A 50 -9.19 -15.25 -1.08
C LYS A 50 -8.50 -16.53 -1.54
N THR A 51 -7.21 -16.48 -1.83
CA THR A 51 -6.50 -17.68 -2.28
C THR A 51 -5.97 -18.43 -1.06
N GLY A 52 -6.27 -19.73 -0.95
CA GLY A 52 -5.74 -20.56 0.12
C GLY A 52 -4.20 -20.61 0.16
N PRO A 53 -3.62 -21.01 1.30
CA PRO A 53 -2.17 -21.12 1.46
C PRO A 53 -1.58 -22.11 0.45
N ASN A 54 -0.36 -21.84 -0.01
CA ASN A 54 0.37 -22.79 -0.85
C ASN A 54 0.79 -24.01 -0.01
N LEU A 55 0.96 -25.18 -0.64
CA LEU A 55 1.16 -26.50 0.01
C LEU A 55 2.28 -26.59 1.07
N TYR A 56 3.22 -25.66 1.08
CA TYR A 56 4.37 -25.62 1.99
C TYR A 56 4.39 -24.39 2.93
N GLU A 57 3.31 -23.61 2.97
CA GLU A 57 3.28 -22.33 3.68
C GLU A 57 2.38 -22.41 4.92
N SER A 58 2.89 -21.93 6.06
CA SER A 58 2.08 -21.82 7.27
C SER A 58 0.89 -20.89 7.01
N ARG A 59 -0.32 -21.45 7.12
CA ARG A 59 -1.58 -20.74 6.89
C ARG A 59 -1.67 -19.45 7.71
N ILE A 60 -1.11 -19.46 8.93
CA ILE A 60 -1.11 -18.30 9.85
C ILE A 60 -0.23 -17.18 9.29
N VAL A 61 0.97 -17.49 8.81
CA VAL A 61 1.91 -16.50 8.28
C VAL A 61 1.38 -15.90 6.97
N HIS A 62 0.80 -16.74 6.10
CA HIS A 62 0.22 -16.26 4.84
C HIS A 62 -1.00 -15.36 5.09
N ALA A 63 -1.91 -15.80 5.98
CA ALA A 63 -3.07 -15.00 6.37
C ALA A 63 -2.64 -13.66 7.00
N GLY A 64 -1.68 -13.69 7.92
CA GLY A 64 -1.12 -12.49 8.55
C GLY A 64 -0.57 -11.49 7.53
N LEU A 65 0.29 -11.92 6.60
CA LEU A 65 0.86 -11.06 5.56
C LEU A 65 -0.18 -10.51 4.58
N SER A 66 -1.16 -11.32 4.19
CA SER A 66 -2.23 -10.86 3.29
C SER A 66 -3.14 -9.82 3.94
N LEU A 67 -3.45 -10.02 5.22
CA LEU A 67 -4.32 -9.14 6.00
C LEU A 67 -3.60 -7.83 6.33
N THR A 68 -2.32 -7.87 6.72
CA THR A 68 -1.53 -6.64 6.92
C THR A 68 -1.40 -5.84 5.63
N LEU A 69 -1.11 -6.48 4.49
CA LEU A 69 -1.06 -5.78 3.21
C LEU A 69 -2.41 -5.12 2.86
N PHE A 70 -3.51 -5.83 3.09
CA PHE A 70 -4.85 -5.31 2.84
C PHE A 70 -5.14 -4.07 3.70
N ILE A 71 -4.91 -4.14 5.01
CA ILE A 71 -5.11 -3.00 5.91
C ILE A 71 -4.19 -1.83 5.54
N LEU A 72 -2.90 -2.08 5.29
CA LEU A 72 -1.95 -1.02 4.94
C LEU A 72 -2.35 -0.32 3.63
N SER A 73 -2.80 -1.10 2.63
CA SER A 73 -3.23 -0.55 1.35
C SER A 73 -4.46 0.35 1.47
N ILE A 74 -5.43 -0.02 2.31
CA ILE A 74 -6.60 0.82 2.61
C ILE A 74 -6.17 2.08 3.34
N ALA A 75 -5.34 1.96 4.37
CA ALA A 75 -4.84 3.09 5.13
C ALA A 75 -4.09 4.09 4.24
N SER A 76 -3.20 3.58 3.38
CA SER A 76 -2.48 4.35 2.36
C SER A 76 -3.40 5.11 1.42
N LEU A 77 -4.42 4.45 0.85
CA LEU A 77 -5.37 5.11 -0.05
C LEU A 77 -6.22 6.17 0.66
N LEU A 78 -6.67 5.90 1.89
CA LEU A 78 -7.36 6.91 2.71
C LEU A 78 -6.46 8.10 3.01
N PHE A 79 -5.18 7.86 3.27
CA PHE A 79 -4.20 8.91 3.54
C PHE A 79 -3.94 9.76 2.29
N ILE A 80 -3.84 9.14 1.11
CA ILE A 80 -3.74 9.84 -0.17
C ILE A 80 -4.97 10.71 -0.41
N LEU A 81 -6.17 10.19 -0.18
CA LEU A 81 -7.40 10.99 -0.27
C LEU A 81 -7.37 12.18 0.69
N LEU A 82 -6.97 11.95 1.94
CA LEU A 82 -6.85 13.01 2.94
C LEU A 82 -5.88 14.10 2.49
N ILE A 83 -4.72 13.74 1.94
CA ILE A 83 -3.73 14.70 1.42
C ILE A 83 -4.34 15.53 0.28
N VAL A 84 -5.03 14.88 -0.66
CA VAL A 84 -5.66 15.55 -1.80
C VAL A 84 -6.72 16.57 -1.35
N PHE A 85 -7.54 16.24 -0.35
CA PHE A 85 -8.57 17.15 0.17
C PHE A 85 -8.02 18.26 1.07
N THR A 86 -7.00 17.98 1.88
CA THR A 86 -6.51 18.93 2.90
C THR A 86 -5.48 19.92 2.36
N LYS A 87 -4.75 19.56 1.30
CA LYS A 87 -3.73 20.43 0.70
C LYS A 87 -4.01 20.73 -0.79
N PRO A 88 -5.15 21.35 -1.15
CA PRO A 88 -5.44 21.70 -2.55
C PRO A 88 -4.48 22.76 -3.13
N TYR A 89 -3.71 23.45 -2.27
CA TYR A 89 -2.85 24.58 -2.64
C TYR A 89 -1.67 24.26 -3.58
N PHE A 90 -1.33 22.99 -3.79
CA PHE A 90 -0.29 22.58 -4.76
C PHE A 90 -0.83 22.15 -6.13
N LEU A 91 -2.16 22.08 -6.31
CA LEU A 91 -2.78 21.87 -7.63
C LEU A 91 -2.87 23.17 -8.47
N HIS A 92 -2.51 24.31 -7.87
CA HIS A 92 -2.66 25.65 -8.45
C HIS A 92 -1.32 26.31 -8.86
N ILE A 93 -0.29 25.51 -9.16
CA ILE A 93 0.95 25.99 -9.79
C ILE A 93 0.91 25.67 -11.28
#